data_AF-A0A2V8LKT1-F1
#
_entry.id   AF-A0A2V8LKT1-F1
#
_cell.length_a   1.000
_cell.length_b   1.000
_cell.length_c   1.000
_cell.angle_alpha   90.00
_cell.angle_beta   90.00
_cell.angle_gamma   90.00
#
_symmetry.space_group_name_H-M   'P 1'
#
loop_
_entity.id
_entity.type
_entity.pdbx_description
1 polymer ?
#
loop_
_entity_poly.entity_id
_entity_poly.type
_entity_poly.pdbx_seq_one_letter_code
_entity_poly.pdbx_strand_id
1 'polypeptide(L)'
;MAEKHVTETPDVSYIKNIDVTHEVSDVHVPAITKFVAALAMLMVFSFFLVWGVFRMFQAQTVEPPRSPMALGEKDRLPPEPRLQSAPGFAEELDKAAQAGKEKRAIEANEITNKAPAPKGPLWEIKVLREQWNDVLEHGPADQNGQRYGMPIEQAKEEALKQLKVRNQAADSSKQTDKREP
;
A
#
# COMPACT_ATOMS: atom_id res chain seq x y z
N MET A 1 83.02 43.32 -35.80
CA MET A 1 83.17 43.40 -34.33
C MET A 1 81.77 43.47 -33.78
N ALA A 2 81.20 42.35 -33.33
CA ALA A 2 79.81 42.30 -32.86
C ALA A 2 79.80 42.39 -31.33
N GLU A 3 79.21 43.47 -30.82
CA GLU A 3 79.05 43.74 -29.40
C GLU A 3 77.88 42.90 -28.86
N LYS A 4 78.15 42.09 -27.84
CA LYS A 4 77.23 41.09 -27.30
C LYS A 4 76.33 41.75 -26.26
N HIS A 5 75.11 42.10 -26.65
CA HIS A 5 74.11 42.69 -25.75
C HIS A 5 73.64 41.63 -24.73
N VAL A 6 74.04 41.78 -23.46
CA VAL A 6 73.63 40.92 -22.36
C VAL A 6 72.35 41.49 -21.76
N THR A 7 71.21 40.82 -21.98
CA THR A 7 69.98 41.09 -21.24
C THR A 7 70.00 40.33 -19.93
N GLU A 8 70.55 40.93 -18.88
CA GLU A 8 70.34 40.42 -17.52
C GLU A 8 68.90 40.75 -17.11
N THR A 9 68.03 39.75 -17.06
CA THR A 9 66.75 39.89 -16.38
C THR A 9 67.02 40.05 -14.88
N PRO A 10 66.56 41.13 -14.23
CA PRO A 10 66.79 41.31 -12.80
C PRO A 10 66.18 40.14 -12.03
N ASP A 11 66.96 39.55 -11.13
CA ASP A 11 66.56 38.41 -10.31
C ASP A 11 65.43 38.80 -9.38
N VAL A 12 64.18 38.50 -9.74
CA VAL A 12 62.98 38.82 -8.95
C VAL A 12 62.66 37.80 -7.86
N SER A 13 63.57 36.87 -7.54
CA SER A 13 63.37 35.88 -6.46
C SER A 13 63.22 36.50 -5.06
N TYR A 14 63.62 37.77 -4.89
CA TYR A 14 63.41 38.54 -3.67
C TYR A 14 61.99 39.10 -3.52
N ILE A 15 61.18 39.10 -4.58
CA ILE A 15 59.77 39.55 -4.52
C ILE A 15 58.94 38.42 -3.89
N LYS A 16 58.94 38.36 -2.57
CA LYS A 16 58.04 37.49 -1.81
C LYS A 16 56.71 38.22 -1.64
N ASN A 17 55.64 37.64 -2.14
CA ASN A 17 54.30 38.11 -1.83
C ASN A 17 53.98 37.70 -0.37
N ILE A 18 54.34 38.57 0.58
CA ILE A 18 54.18 38.33 2.02
C ILE A 18 52.71 38.17 2.41
N ASP A 19 51.80 38.66 1.56
CA ASP A 19 50.34 38.60 1.72
C ASP A 19 49.70 37.34 1.09
N VAL A 20 50.50 36.50 0.42
CA VAL A 20 50.11 35.13 0.06
C VAL A 20 50.72 34.19 1.10
N THR A 21 50.28 34.37 2.34
CA THR A 21 50.32 33.28 3.30
C THR A 21 49.39 32.20 2.75
N HIS A 22 49.96 31.09 2.27
CA HIS A 22 49.22 29.83 2.27
C HIS A 22 48.78 29.63 3.73
N GLU A 23 47.51 29.92 4.03
CA GLU A 23 46.96 29.68 5.35
C GLU A 23 47.05 28.18 5.58
N VAL A 24 48.11 27.77 6.28
CA VAL A 24 48.20 26.43 6.85
C VAL A 24 47.03 26.39 7.80
N SER A 25 45.92 25.81 7.35
CA SER A 25 44.68 25.71 8.11
C SER A 25 45.02 25.00 9.41
N ASP A 26 45.30 25.78 10.45
CA ASP A 26 45.73 25.27 11.74
C ASP A 26 44.47 24.83 12.46
N VAL A 27 44.04 23.62 12.12
CA VAL A 27 42.84 23.03 12.68
C VAL A 27 43.14 22.72 14.14
N HIS A 28 42.32 23.28 15.03
CA HIS A 28 42.48 23.10 16.47
C HIS A 28 42.07 21.67 16.90
N VAL A 29 42.98 20.71 16.70
CA VAL A 29 42.79 19.28 16.99
C VAL A 29 42.18 19.02 18.38
N PRO A 30 42.66 19.63 19.50
CA PRO A 30 42.09 19.31 20.80
C PRO A 30 40.63 19.78 20.97
N ALA A 31 40.21 20.82 20.25
CA ALA A 31 38.80 21.24 20.26
C ALA A 31 37.93 20.21 19.52
N ILE A 32 38.41 19.72 18.38
CA ILE A 32 37.70 18.69 17.59
C ILE A 32 37.59 17.38 18.39
N THR A 33 38.67 16.94 19.02
CA THR A 33 38.65 15.68 19.79
C THR A 33 37.67 15.76 20.96
N LYS A 34 37.63 16.90 21.67
CA LYS A 34 36.65 17.14 22.74
C LYS A 34 35.22 17.17 22.21
N PHE A 35 34.99 17.78 21.05
CA PHE A 35 33.68 17.81 20.41
C PHE A 35 33.20 16.40 20.04
N VAL A 36 34.04 15.59 19.41
CA VAL A 36 33.72 14.20 19.07
C VAL A 36 33.45 13.37 20.33
N ALA A 37 34.25 13.54 21.38
CA ALA A 37 34.04 12.84 22.65
C ALA A 37 32.70 13.23 23.31
N ALA A 38 32.37 14.53 23.32
CA ALA A 38 31.09 15.01 23.83
C ALA A 38 29.90 14.48 23.01
N LEU A 39 30.04 14.45 21.67
CA LEU A 39 29.02 13.91 20.78
C LEU A 39 28.79 12.41 21.03
N ALA A 40 29.87 11.63 21.18
CA ALA A 40 29.79 10.21 21.51
C ALA A 40 29.10 9.98 22.86
N MET A 41 29.44 10.80 23.86
CA MET A 41 28.82 10.74 25.19
C MET A 41 27.32 11.05 25.14
N LEU A 42 26.91 12.05 24.35
CA LEU A 42 25.50 12.38 24.11
C LEU A 42 24.75 11.21 23.45
N MET A 43 25.38 10.54 22.47
CA MET A 43 24.80 9.37 21.82
C MET A 43 24.54 8.23 22.80
N VAL A 44 25.55 7.90 23.63
CA VAL A 44 25.45 6.88 24.67
C VAL A 44 24.36 7.25 25.69
N PHE A 45 24.31 8.51 26.11
CA PHE A 45 23.29 9.01 27.03
C PHE A 45 21.87 8.88 26.44
N SER A 46 21.68 9.27 25.18
CA SER A 46 20.40 9.14 24.47
C SER A 46 19.95 7.68 24.37
N PHE A 47 20.89 6.77 24.06
CA PHE A 47 20.62 5.33 24.04
C PHE A 47 20.12 4.83 25.39
N PHE A 48 20.78 5.19 26.49
CA PHE A 48 20.34 4.80 27.83
C PHE A 48 18.98 5.41 28.22
N LEU A 49 18.69 6.63 27.78
CA LEU A 49 17.42 7.30 28.03
C LEU A 49 16.27 6.54 27.34
N VAL A 50 16.43 6.23 26.05
CA VAL A 50 15.46 5.43 25.30
C VAL A 50 15.31 4.03 25.89
N TRP A 51 16.43 3.35 26.19
CA TRP A 51 16.42 2.04 26.84
C TRP A 51 15.69 2.05 28.19
N GLY A 52 15.90 3.09 29.00
CA GLY A 52 15.21 3.28 30.27
C GLY A 52 13.70 3.44 30.10
N VAL A 53 13.26 4.25 29.14
CA VAL A 53 11.83 4.42 28.81
C VAL A 53 11.20 3.10 28.37
N PHE A 54 11.87 2.35 27.48
CA PHE A 54 11.39 1.03 27.06
C PHE A 54 11.26 0.06 28.25
N ARG A 55 12.22 0.07 29.17
CA ARG A 55 12.16 -0.80 30.36
C ARG A 55 11.04 -0.38 31.31
N MET A 56 10.79 0.91 31.46
CA MET A 56 9.65 1.43 32.22
C MET A 56 8.32 0.99 31.61
N PHE A 57 8.17 1.05 30.28
CA PHE A 57 6.93 0.63 29.61
C PHE A 57 6.72 -0.88 29.61
N GLN A 58 7.78 -1.68 29.51
CA GLN A 58 7.68 -3.14 29.68
C GLN A 58 7.17 -3.54 31.06
N ALA A 59 7.45 -2.75 32.10
CA ALA A 59 6.88 -3.00 33.42
C ALA A 59 5.37 -2.70 33.51
N GLN A 60 4.81 -1.98 32.52
CA GLN A 60 3.41 -1.55 32.49
C GLN A 60 2.58 -2.28 31.42
N THR A 61 3.19 -3.13 30.59
CA THR A 61 2.44 -3.97 29.65
C THR A 61 1.72 -5.08 30.43
N VAL A 62 0.54 -4.76 30.94
CA VAL A 62 -0.51 -5.74 31.18
C VAL A 62 -0.78 -6.40 29.83
N GLU A 63 -0.79 -7.73 29.77
CA GLU A 63 -1.12 -8.44 28.53
C GLU A 63 -2.41 -7.86 27.96
N PRO A 64 -2.42 -7.38 26.70
CA PRO A 64 -3.65 -6.90 26.11
C PRO A 64 -4.66 -8.05 26.15
N PRO A 65 -5.93 -7.80 26.52
CA PRO A 65 -6.96 -8.83 26.48
C PRO A 65 -6.94 -9.48 25.10
N ARG A 66 -7.00 -10.82 25.10
CA ARG A 66 -6.88 -11.66 23.90
C ARG A 66 -7.68 -11.03 22.76
N SER A 67 -7.02 -10.76 21.63
CA SER A 67 -7.67 -10.07 20.52
C SER A 67 -8.95 -10.82 20.10
N PRO A 68 -10.01 -10.14 19.67
CA PRO A 68 -11.26 -10.79 19.24
C PRO A 68 -11.08 -11.75 18.05
N MET A 69 -9.92 -11.70 17.37
CA MET A 69 -9.50 -12.67 16.35
C MET A 69 -8.84 -13.93 16.91
N ALA A 70 -8.35 -13.89 18.15
CA ALA A 70 -7.76 -15.02 18.88
C ALA A 70 -8.77 -15.75 19.78
N LEU A 71 -10.04 -15.29 19.84
CA LEU A 71 -11.15 -16.03 20.42
C LEU A 71 -11.61 -17.15 19.45
N GLY A 72 -12.08 -18.27 20.01
CA GLY A 72 -12.55 -19.40 19.21
C GLY A 72 -13.75 -19.02 18.33
N GLU A 73 -13.97 -19.76 17.23
CA GLU A 73 -15.04 -19.49 16.26
C GLU A 73 -16.41 -19.28 16.92
N LYS A 74 -16.67 -19.95 18.04
CA LYS A 74 -17.92 -19.87 18.81
C LYS A 74 -18.08 -18.58 19.64
N ASP A 75 -16.98 -18.05 20.17
CA ASP A 75 -16.98 -16.84 21.02
C ASP A 75 -16.92 -15.56 20.17
N ARG A 76 -16.53 -15.67 18.90
CA ARG A 76 -16.53 -14.57 17.93
C ARG A 76 -17.92 -14.26 17.39
N LEU A 77 -18.84 -15.22 17.49
CA LEU A 77 -20.18 -15.06 16.97
C LEU A 77 -21.07 -14.38 18.02
N PRO A 78 -21.87 -13.38 17.62
CA PRO A 78 -22.84 -12.79 18.53
C PRO A 78 -23.79 -13.88 19.07
N PRO A 79 -24.23 -13.77 20.35
CA PRO A 79 -25.13 -14.73 20.97
C PRO A 79 -26.43 -14.85 20.17
N GLU A 80 -27.02 -16.04 20.14
CA GLU A 80 -28.30 -16.28 19.48
C GLU A 80 -29.42 -15.45 20.15
N PRO A 81 -30.42 -14.92 19.41
CA PRO A 81 -30.85 -15.25 18.05
C PRO A 81 -30.18 -14.41 16.95
N ARG A 82 -29.46 -15.05 16.04
CA ARG A 82 -28.75 -14.37 14.94
C ARG A 82 -29.71 -14.10 13.78
N LEU A 83 -29.72 -12.88 13.28
CA LEU A 83 -30.45 -12.50 12.06
C LEU A 83 -29.89 -13.13 10.76
N GLN A 84 -28.82 -13.94 10.85
CA GLN A 84 -28.20 -14.64 9.72
C GLN A 84 -28.69 -16.08 9.52
N SER A 85 -29.63 -16.59 10.33
CA SER A 85 -30.29 -17.88 10.12
C SER A 85 -31.41 -17.81 9.06
N ALA A 86 -31.27 -16.93 8.07
CA ALA A 86 -32.16 -16.92 6.91
C ALA A 86 -31.86 -18.16 6.05
N PRO A 87 -32.87 -18.94 5.64
CA PRO A 87 -32.66 -20.12 4.79
C PRO A 87 -32.00 -19.68 3.48
N GLY A 88 -30.73 -20.09 3.30
CA GLY A 88 -29.87 -19.69 2.18
C GLY A 88 -28.44 -19.30 2.59
N PHE A 89 -28.24 -18.69 3.76
CA PHE A 89 -26.91 -18.20 4.18
C PHE A 89 -26.16 -19.13 5.15
N ALA A 90 -26.88 -19.92 5.94
CA ALA A 90 -26.28 -20.76 6.98
C ALA A 90 -25.58 -22.00 6.42
N GLU A 91 -26.14 -22.63 5.38
CA GLU A 91 -25.64 -23.91 4.86
C GLU A 91 -24.45 -23.72 3.89
N GLU A 92 -24.38 -22.58 3.19
CA GLU A 92 -23.23 -22.25 2.33
C GLU A 92 -21.98 -21.87 3.12
N LEU A 93 -22.11 -21.23 4.29
CA LEU A 93 -20.95 -20.86 5.11
C LEU A 93 -20.26 -22.08 5.73
N ASP A 94 -21.04 -23.04 6.26
CA ASP A 94 -20.47 -24.27 6.82
C ASP A 94 -19.87 -25.16 5.73
N LYS A 95 -20.49 -25.23 4.55
CA LYS A 95 -19.96 -25.99 3.41
C LYS A 95 -18.72 -25.33 2.81
N ALA A 96 -18.67 -23.99 2.75
CA ALA A 96 -17.48 -23.25 2.35
C ALA A 96 -16.34 -23.35 3.39
N ALA A 97 -16.68 -23.38 4.68
CA ALA A 97 -15.72 -23.60 5.76
C ALA A 97 -15.18 -25.04 5.78
N GLN A 98 -16.01 -26.04 5.48
CA GLN A 98 -15.58 -27.43 5.32
C GLN A 98 -14.76 -27.64 4.05
N ALA A 99 -15.18 -27.08 2.90
CA ALA A 99 -14.40 -27.09 1.67
C ALA A 99 -13.07 -26.34 1.83
N GLY A 100 -13.05 -25.27 2.64
CA GLY A 100 -11.84 -24.57 3.06
C GLY A 100 -10.94 -25.43 3.94
N LYS A 101 -11.49 -26.18 4.90
CA LYS A 101 -10.75 -27.10 5.79
C LYS A 101 -10.18 -28.31 5.02
N GLU A 102 -10.93 -28.85 4.06
CA GLU A 102 -10.51 -29.97 3.22
C GLU A 102 -9.40 -29.55 2.25
N LYS A 103 -9.52 -28.37 1.61
CA LYS A 103 -8.44 -27.77 0.80
C LYS A 103 -7.19 -27.45 1.64
N ARG A 104 -7.36 -26.97 2.88
CA ARG A 104 -6.25 -26.68 3.81
C ARG A 104 -5.57 -27.94 4.34
N ALA A 105 -6.30 -29.05 4.46
CA ALA A 105 -5.74 -30.35 4.83
C ALA A 105 -4.98 -31.01 3.67
N ILE A 106 -5.44 -30.84 2.42
CA ILE A 106 -4.73 -31.27 1.21
C ILE A 106 -3.46 -30.43 1.03
N GLU A 107 -3.53 -29.10 1.20
CA GLU A 107 -2.36 -28.21 1.19
C GLU A 107 -1.40 -28.50 2.36
N ALA A 108 -1.89 -28.79 3.57
CA ALA A 108 -1.04 -29.12 4.72
C ALA A 108 -0.27 -30.43 4.57
N ASN A 109 -0.82 -31.42 3.84
CA ASN A 109 -0.12 -32.67 3.57
C ASN A 109 0.93 -32.52 2.45
N GLU A 110 0.76 -31.56 1.54
CA GLU A 110 1.80 -31.15 0.59
C GLU A 110 2.95 -30.35 1.25
N ILE A 111 2.69 -29.68 2.38
CA ILE A 111 3.68 -28.81 3.06
C ILE A 111 4.83 -29.58 3.74
N THR A 112 4.78 -30.92 3.81
CA THR A 112 5.96 -31.69 4.22
C THR A 112 7.08 -31.63 3.17
N ASN A 113 6.77 -31.26 1.92
CA ASN A 113 7.76 -30.87 0.93
C ASN A 113 7.28 -29.62 0.18
N LYS A 114 7.83 -28.46 0.55
CA LYS A 114 7.67 -27.12 -0.08
C LYS A 114 6.61 -26.26 0.61
N ALA A 115 7.07 -25.42 1.54
CA ALA A 115 6.27 -24.34 2.10
C ALA A 115 5.68 -23.47 0.97
N PRO A 116 4.37 -23.13 0.98
CA PRO A 116 3.81 -22.22 0.00
C PRO A 116 4.50 -20.87 0.17
N ALA A 117 5.14 -20.42 -0.92
CA ALA A 117 5.81 -19.14 -0.97
C ALA A 117 4.85 -18.03 -0.49
N PRO A 118 5.38 -17.00 0.22
CA PRO A 118 4.57 -15.89 0.69
C PRO A 118 3.80 -15.30 -0.51
N LYS A 119 2.48 -15.19 -0.37
CA LYS A 119 1.61 -14.68 -1.43
C LYS A 119 2.03 -13.23 -1.72
N GLY A 120 2.68 -13.00 -2.87
CA GLY A 120 3.20 -11.70 -3.25
C GLY A 120 2.10 -10.63 -3.33
N PRO A 121 2.42 -9.33 -3.25
CA PRO A 121 1.45 -8.24 -3.07
C PRO A 121 0.33 -8.18 -4.12
N LEU A 122 0.55 -8.79 -5.29
CA LEU A 122 -0.44 -8.87 -6.36
C LEU A 122 -1.56 -9.88 -6.12
N TRP A 123 -1.48 -10.73 -5.09
CA TRP A 123 -2.47 -11.78 -4.85
C TRP A 123 -3.83 -11.22 -4.44
N GLU A 124 -3.86 -10.19 -3.60
CA GLU A 124 -5.10 -9.54 -3.14
C GLU A 124 -5.85 -8.91 -4.31
N ILE A 125 -5.11 -8.29 -5.24
CA ILE A 125 -5.67 -7.67 -6.45
C ILE A 125 -6.34 -8.72 -7.34
N LYS A 126 -5.78 -9.93 -7.43
CA LYS A 126 -6.37 -11.03 -8.21
C LYS A 126 -7.65 -11.53 -7.59
N VAL A 127 -7.65 -11.76 -6.28
CA VAL A 127 -8.84 -12.22 -5.54
C VAL A 127 -9.98 -11.20 -5.64
N LEU A 128 -9.68 -9.91 -5.47
CA LEU A 128 -10.68 -8.85 -5.62
C LEU A 128 -11.24 -8.79 -7.04
N ARG A 129 -10.41 -9.03 -8.05
CA ARG A 129 -10.84 -9.06 -9.46
C ARG A 129 -11.75 -10.25 -9.76
N GLU A 130 -11.43 -11.42 -9.22
CA GLU A 130 -12.25 -12.62 -9.35
C GLU A 130 -13.63 -12.42 -8.69
N GLN A 131 -13.66 -11.87 -7.48
CA GLN A 131 -14.91 -11.55 -6.79
C GLN A 131 -15.75 -10.52 -7.57
N TRP A 132 -15.12 -9.49 -8.14
CA TRP A 132 -15.81 -8.49 -8.94
C TRP A 132 -16.41 -9.10 -10.22
N ASN A 133 -15.66 -9.96 -10.91
CA ASN A 133 -16.14 -10.65 -12.11
C ASN A 133 -17.31 -11.57 -11.79
N ASP A 134 -17.26 -12.29 -10.67
CA ASP A 134 -18.34 -13.16 -10.23
C ASP A 134 -19.64 -12.37 -9.94
N VAL A 135 -19.53 -11.18 -9.34
CA VAL A 135 -20.70 -10.29 -9.14
C VAL A 135 -21.26 -9.77 -10.46
N LEU A 136 -20.45 -9.58 -11.50
CA LEU A 136 -20.94 -9.22 -12.82
C LEU A 136 -21.65 -10.38 -13.54
N GLU A 137 -21.19 -11.61 -13.32
CA GLU A 137 -21.71 -12.81 -13.99
C GLU A 137 -22.85 -13.49 -13.24
N HIS A 138 -22.88 -13.42 -11.92
CA HIS A 138 -23.80 -14.13 -11.03
C HIS A 138 -24.45 -13.22 -9.98
N GLY A 139 -24.28 -11.90 -10.09
CA GLY A 139 -24.78 -10.93 -9.13
C GLY A 139 -26.31 -10.96 -8.95
N PRO A 140 -26.79 -10.40 -7.82
CA PRO A 140 -28.19 -10.45 -7.45
C PRO A 140 -29.07 -9.75 -8.48
N ALA A 141 -30.27 -10.30 -8.68
CA ALA A 141 -31.31 -9.72 -9.49
C ALA A 141 -32.33 -8.97 -8.62
N ASP A 142 -32.85 -7.86 -9.15
CA ASP A 142 -34.01 -7.15 -8.61
C ASP A 142 -35.25 -8.05 -8.64
N GLN A 143 -36.31 -7.65 -7.93
CA GLN A 143 -37.64 -8.28 -7.91
C GLN A 143 -38.23 -8.46 -9.33
N ASN A 144 -37.77 -7.65 -10.28
CA ASN A 144 -38.13 -7.69 -11.70
C ASN A 144 -37.25 -8.64 -12.54
N GLY A 145 -36.34 -9.40 -11.92
CA GLY A 145 -35.41 -10.33 -12.58
C GLY A 145 -34.22 -9.65 -13.29
N GLN A 146 -34.10 -8.32 -13.17
CA GLN A 146 -33.04 -7.54 -13.80
C GLN A 146 -31.81 -7.47 -12.88
N ARG A 147 -30.62 -7.78 -13.40
CA ARG A 147 -29.39 -7.84 -12.61
C ARG A 147 -28.82 -6.44 -12.37
N TYR A 148 -28.34 -6.18 -11.15
CA TYR A 148 -27.80 -4.87 -10.77
C TYR A 148 -26.39 -4.60 -11.32
N GLY A 149 -25.71 -5.63 -11.85
CA GLY A 149 -24.40 -5.52 -12.49
C GLY A 149 -24.43 -6.15 -13.87
N MET A 150 -23.96 -5.42 -14.87
CA MET A 150 -23.68 -5.95 -16.20
C MET A 150 -22.34 -5.40 -16.70
N PRO A 151 -21.61 -6.15 -17.55
CA PRO A 151 -20.40 -5.66 -18.18
C PRO A 151 -20.65 -4.34 -18.93
N ILE A 152 -19.69 -3.41 -18.83
CA ILE A 152 -19.84 -2.05 -19.38
C ILE A 152 -20.16 -2.02 -20.88
N GLU A 153 -19.64 -2.98 -21.64
CA GLU A 153 -19.92 -3.09 -23.08
C GLU A 153 -21.38 -3.44 -23.35
N GLN A 154 -21.95 -4.35 -22.55
CA GLN A 154 -23.36 -4.71 -22.66
C GLN A 154 -24.26 -3.54 -22.22
N ALA A 155 -23.88 -2.82 -21.16
CA ALA A 155 -24.61 -1.63 -20.70
C ALA A 155 -24.69 -0.55 -21.78
N LYS A 156 -23.59 -0.35 -22.52
CA LYS A 156 -23.54 0.60 -23.63
C LYS A 156 -24.51 0.21 -24.75
N GLU A 157 -24.56 -1.07 -25.12
CA GLU A 157 -25.50 -1.55 -26.14
C GLU A 157 -26.96 -1.39 -25.71
N GLU A 158 -27.29 -1.73 -24.47
CA GLU A 158 -28.65 -1.55 -23.95
C GLU A 158 -29.06 -0.08 -23.88
N ALA A 159 -28.15 0.80 -23.45
CA ALA A 159 -28.40 2.24 -23.46
C ALA A 159 -28.66 2.75 -24.88
N LEU A 160 -27.88 2.30 -25.88
CA LEU A 160 -28.10 2.67 -27.29
C LEU A 160 -29.45 2.15 -27.81
N LYS A 161 -29.86 0.93 -27.45
CA LYS A 161 -31.18 0.38 -27.80
C LYS A 161 -32.31 1.22 -27.19
N GLN A 162 -32.22 1.55 -25.91
CA GLN A 162 -33.22 2.40 -25.23
C GLN A 162 -33.33 3.79 -25.87
N LEU A 163 -32.20 4.41 -26.21
CA LEU A 163 -32.17 5.71 -26.89
C LEU A 163 -32.85 5.64 -28.27
N LYS A 164 -32.62 4.57 -29.04
CA LYS A 164 -33.27 4.37 -30.34
C LYS A 164 -34.79 4.23 -30.22
N VAL A 165 -35.28 3.45 -29.24
CA VAL A 165 -36.72 3.28 -28.97
C VAL A 165 -37.36 4.61 -28.55
N ARG A 166 -36.69 5.37 -27.67
CA ARG A 166 -37.17 6.68 -27.22
C ARG A 166 -37.28 7.69 -28.37
N ASN A 167 -36.32 7.69 -29.29
CA ASN A 167 -36.35 8.56 -30.46
C ASN A 167 -37.49 8.17 -31.42
N GLN A 168 -37.71 6.86 -31.65
CA GLN A 168 -38.83 6.39 -32.48
C GLN A 168 -40.21 6.68 -31.88
N ALA A 169 -40.35 6.63 -30.54
CA ALA A 169 -41.58 7.01 -29.84
C ALA A 169 -41.86 8.53 -29.94
N ALA A 170 -40.81 9.36 -29.91
CA ALA A 170 -40.93 10.81 -30.07
C ALA A 170 -41.28 11.23 -31.52
N ASP A 171 -40.84 10.46 -32.52
CA ASP A 171 -41.19 10.71 -33.92
C ASP A 171 -42.63 10.28 -34.24
N SER A 172 -43.09 9.16 -33.67
CA SER A 172 -44.47 8.68 -33.83
C SER A 172 -45.49 9.58 -33.12
N SER A 173 -45.17 10.13 -31.94
CA SER A 173 -46.05 11.12 -31.26
C SER A 173 -46.19 12.43 -32.05
N LYS A 174 -45.14 12.85 -32.78
CA LYS A 174 -45.20 14.03 -33.67
C LYS A 174 -45.97 13.77 -34.96
N GLN A 175 -46.13 12.52 -35.37
CA GLN A 175 -46.86 12.14 -36.57
C GLN A 175 -48.36 11.96 -36.32
N THR A 176 -48.76 11.57 -35.10
CA THR A 176 -50.17 11.55 -34.69
C THR A 176 -50.75 12.95 -34.51
N ASP A 177 -49.96 13.91 -34.05
CA ASP A 177 -50.35 15.32 -33.86
C ASP A 177 -50.51 16.10 -35.18
N LYS A 178 -50.09 15.52 -36.32
CA LYS A 178 -50.24 16.12 -37.67
C LYS A 178 -51.36 15.49 -38.51
N ARG A 179 -52.13 14.54 -37.96
CA ARG A 179 -53.18 13.79 -38.68
C ARG A 179 -54.58 13.97 -38.09
N GLU A 180 -54.88 15.13 -37.50
CA GLU A 180 -56.25 15.58 -37.29
C GLU A 180 -56.49 16.91 -38.02
N PRO A 181 -57.15 16.86 -39.19
CA PRO A 181 -58.03 17.90 -39.69
C PRO A 181 -59.52 17.56 -39.45
#